data_AF-A0AB34FFL4-F1
#
_entry.id   AF-A0AB34FFL4-F1
#
_cell.length_a   1.000
_cell.length_b   1.000
_cell.length_c   1.000
_cell.angle_alpha   90.00
_cell.angle_beta   90.00
_cell.angle_gamma   90.00
#
_symmetry.space_group_name_H-M   'P 1'
#
loop_
_entity.id
_entity.type
_entity.pdbx_description
1 polymer ?
#
loop_
_entity_poly.entity_id
_entity_poly.type
_entity_poly.pdbx_seq_one_letter_code
_entity_poly.pdbx_strand_id
1 'polypeptide(L)'
;MAALAQGQNYRISKFHWVGQPKSLPEIAVDTEERAVYVSWNGATAIDAWVLQSKRKGDSDAWFDHVWVPKVQFETRIPIPRHSEEILRVVALDRQWKVAAYSRTASKHIRTTLQSHKTGQHLYWIMTGISVIFLGVYMYRRVHRGRDMGDLGEREPPEKRIVNV
;
A
#
# COMPACT_ATOMS: atom_id res chain seq x y z
N MET A 1 -40.99 -10.85 26.98
CA MET A 1 -40.68 -11.71 25.81
C MET A 1 -39.53 -11.05 25.05
N ALA A 2 -38.29 -11.48 25.28
CA ALA A 2 -37.10 -10.89 24.65
C ALA A 2 -36.77 -11.63 23.36
N ALA A 3 -36.60 -10.90 22.25
CA ALA A 3 -36.21 -11.46 20.96
C ALA A 3 -34.69 -11.61 20.91
N LEU A 4 -34.21 -12.85 20.71
CA LEU A 4 -32.79 -13.14 20.49
C LEU A 4 -32.44 -12.82 19.04
N ALA A 5 -31.53 -11.86 18.84
CA ALA A 5 -30.96 -11.59 17.52
C ALA A 5 -30.12 -12.79 17.07
N GLN A 6 -30.49 -13.40 15.94
CA GLN A 6 -29.71 -14.47 15.36
C GLN A 6 -28.45 -13.91 14.69
N GLY A 7 -27.28 -14.32 15.19
CA GLY A 7 -26.00 -13.97 14.59
C GLY A 7 -25.85 -14.59 13.20
N GLN A 8 -25.49 -13.77 12.21
CA GLN A 8 -25.18 -14.26 10.87
C GLN A 8 -23.94 -15.15 10.93
N ASN A 9 -24.12 -16.45 10.63
CA ASN A 9 -23.04 -17.40 10.63
C ASN A 9 -22.29 -17.30 9.29
N TYR A 10 -21.11 -16.67 9.30
CA TYR A 10 -20.28 -16.54 8.10
C TYR A 10 -19.66 -17.91 7.77
N ARG A 11 -20.19 -18.59 6.74
CA ARG A 11 -19.60 -19.83 6.21
C ARG A 11 -18.74 -19.51 4.99
N ILE A 12 -17.43 -19.72 5.11
CA ILE A 12 -16.50 -19.68 3.97
C ILE A 12 -16.31 -21.10 3.45
N SER A 13 -16.75 -21.34 2.22
CA SER A 13 -16.45 -22.58 1.49
C SER A 13 -14.98 -22.57 1.05
N LYS A 14 -14.17 -23.52 1.54
CA LYS A 14 -12.77 -23.65 1.12
C LYS A 14 -12.71 -24.33 -0.25
N PHE A 15 -12.57 -23.54 -1.31
CA PHE A 15 -12.13 -24.06 -2.61
C PHE A 15 -10.60 -24.22 -2.61
N HIS A 16 -10.09 -25.18 -3.39
CA HIS A 16 -8.65 -25.34 -3.63
C HIS A 16 -8.16 -24.19 -4.51
N TRP A 17 -7.92 -23.02 -3.89
CA TRP A 17 -7.43 -21.84 -4.60
C TRP A 17 -5.96 -22.02 -4.97
N VAL A 18 -5.65 -21.92 -6.26
CA VAL A 18 -4.30 -21.83 -6.77
C VAL A 18 -4.09 -20.41 -7.28
N GLY A 19 -3.28 -19.64 -6.55
CA GLY A 19 -2.90 -18.30 -6.96
C GLY A 19 -1.78 -18.35 -8.00
N GLN A 20 -2.14 -18.01 -9.24
CA GLN A 20 -1.22 -17.74 -10.35
C GLN A 20 -1.38 -16.26 -10.73
N PRO A 21 -0.64 -15.34 -10.09
CA PRO A 21 -0.71 -13.93 -10.41
C PRO A 21 -0.25 -13.69 -11.85
N LYS A 22 -0.89 -12.73 -12.54
CA LYS A 22 -0.42 -12.27 -13.85
C LYS A 22 0.79 -11.33 -13.75
N SER A 23 1.09 -10.83 -12.55
CA SER A 23 2.27 -10.00 -12.29
C SER A 23 3.54 -10.86 -12.29
N LEU A 24 4.68 -10.22 -12.55
CA LEU A 24 5.98 -10.86 -12.40
C LEU A 24 6.44 -10.80 -10.92
N PRO A 25 7.36 -11.67 -10.49
CA PRO A 25 8.06 -11.51 -9.23
C PRO A 25 8.75 -10.14 -9.15
N GLU A 26 8.56 -9.45 -8.04
CA GLU A 26 9.24 -8.19 -7.75
C GLU A 26 10.54 -8.46 -7.03
N ILE A 27 11.60 -7.73 -7.42
CA ILE A 27 12.92 -7.87 -6.82
C ILE A 27 13.48 -6.51 -6.38
N ALA A 28 14.18 -6.52 -5.25
CA ALA A 28 14.99 -5.42 -4.75
C ALA A 28 16.41 -5.89 -4.49
N VAL A 29 17.37 -5.04 -4.83
CA VAL A 29 18.80 -5.31 -4.60
C VAL A 29 19.27 -4.43 -3.46
N ASP A 30 19.82 -5.05 -2.43
CA ASP A 30 20.54 -4.38 -1.35
C ASP A 30 22.05 -4.60 -1.53
N THR A 31 22.77 -3.52 -1.82
CA THR A 31 24.21 -3.53 -2.06
C THR A 31 25.03 -3.62 -0.78
N GLU A 32 24.51 -3.15 0.35
CA GLU A 32 25.19 -3.17 1.63
C GLU A 32 25.16 -4.59 2.21
N GLU A 33 24.00 -5.23 2.14
CA GLU A 33 23.82 -6.61 2.59
C GLU A 33 24.26 -7.66 1.55
N ARG A 34 24.54 -7.24 0.31
CA ARG A 34 24.78 -8.13 -0.84
C ARG A 34 23.67 -9.18 -0.97
N ALA A 35 22.43 -8.73 -1.02
CA ALA A 35 21.27 -9.61 -1.13
C ALA A 35 20.24 -9.10 -2.15
N VAL A 36 19.51 -10.04 -2.75
CA VAL A 36 18.28 -9.77 -3.49
C VAL A 36 17.11 -10.18 -2.62
N TYR A 37 16.17 -9.28 -2.44
CA TYR A 37 14.87 -9.56 -1.85
C TYR A 37 13.89 -9.82 -2.98
N VAL A 38 13.20 -10.96 -2.94
CA VAL A 38 12.15 -11.31 -3.90
C VAL A 38 10.82 -11.45 -3.20
N SER A 39 9.77 -10.88 -3.79
CA SER A 39 8.40 -11.04 -3.32
C SER A 39 7.44 -11.23 -4.49
N TRP A 40 6.40 -12.04 -4.28
CA TRP A 40 5.36 -12.23 -5.30
C TRP A 40 4.01 -12.52 -4.66
N ASN A 41 3.19 -11.47 -4.54
CA ASN A 41 1.90 -11.54 -3.89
C ASN A 41 0.93 -12.44 -4.65
N GLY A 42 0.31 -13.37 -3.91
CA GLY A 42 -0.67 -14.30 -4.46
C GLY A 42 -0.08 -15.49 -5.23
N ALA A 43 1.25 -15.65 -5.28
CA ALA A 43 1.90 -16.78 -5.94
C ALA A 43 1.98 -17.99 -4.99
N THR A 44 0.88 -18.73 -4.85
CA THR A 44 0.82 -19.90 -3.95
C THR A 44 1.34 -21.19 -4.58
N ALA A 45 1.49 -21.21 -5.91
CA ALA A 45 2.00 -22.37 -6.63
C ALA A 45 3.54 -22.43 -6.68
N ILE A 46 4.22 -21.41 -6.14
CA ILE A 46 5.69 -21.31 -6.16
C ILE A 46 6.28 -21.96 -4.93
N ASP A 47 7.27 -22.81 -5.15
CA ASP A 47 7.95 -23.58 -4.11
C ASP A 47 9.37 -23.06 -3.87
N ALA A 48 9.98 -22.45 -4.89
CA ALA A 48 11.36 -22.00 -4.79
C ALA A 48 11.74 -20.84 -5.72
N TRP A 49 12.89 -20.25 -5.39
CA TRP A 49 13.54 -19.20 -6.14
C TRP A 49 14.95 -19.61 -6.56
N VAL A 50 15.36 -19.21 -7.76
CA VAL A 50 16.75 -19.34 -8.23
C VAL A 50 17.28 -17.97 -8.61
N LEU A 51 18.39 -17.57 -7.99
CA LEU A 51 19.13 -16.38 -8.41
C LEU A 51 19.95 -16.72 -9.66
N GLN A 52 19.76 -15.95 -10.71
CA GLN A 52 20.54 -16.02 -11.93
C GLN A 52 21.27 -14.70 -12.18
N SER A 53 22.46 -14.79 -12.77
CA SER A 53 23.19 -13.61 -13.24
C SER A 53 23.66 -13.75 -14.68
N LYS A 54 23.86 -12.63 -15.36
CA LYS A 54 24.54 -12.57 -16.64
C LYS A 54 25.47 -11.37 -16.76
N ARG A 55 26.43 -11.47 -17.68
CA ARG A 55 27.29 -10.35 -18.05
C ARG A 55 26.47 -9.27 -18.73
N LYS A 56 26.85 -8.01 -18.50
CA LYS A 56 26.26 -6.88 -19.21
C LYS A 56 26.64 -6.95 -20.68
N GLY A 57 25.65 -6.80 -21.56
CA GLY A 57 25.83 -6.91 -23.01
C GLY A 57 25.69 -8.33 -23.56
N ASP A 58 25.61 -9.34 -22.70
CA ASP A 58 25.30 -10.72 -23.10
C ASP A 58 23.77 -10.89 -23.20
N SER A 59 23.28 -11.47 -24.30
CA SER A 59 21.84 -11.70 -24.50
C SER A 59 21.38 -13.00 -23.85
N ASP A 60 22.17 -14.07 -23.90
CA ASP A 60 21.63 -15.43 -23.81
C ASP A 60 22.21 -16.30 -22.69
N ALA A 61 23.42 -16.01 -22.18
CA ALA A 61 24.01 -16.82 -21.12
C ALA A 61 23.59 -16.34 -19.72
N TRP A 62 22.74 -17.11 -19.05
CA TRP A 62 22.41 -16.94 -17.63
C TRP A 62 23.10 -18.02 -16.79
N PHE A 63 23.71 -17.62 -15.69
CA PHE A 63 24.35 -18.50 -14.73
C PHE A 63 23.48 -18.64 -13.48
N ASP A 64 23.17 -19.87 -13.09
CA ASP A 64 22.46 -20.21 -11.87
C ASP A 64 23.42 -20.14 -10.66
N HIS A 65 22.94 -19.58 -9.56
CA HIS A 65 23.75 -19.38 -8.36
C HIS A 65 23.21 -20.13 -7.16
N VAL A 66 22.12 -19.63 -6.59
CA VAL A 66 21.58 -20.09 -5.31
C VAL A 66 20.11 -20.40 -5.50
N TRP A 67 19.73 -21.56 -5.00
CA TRP A 67 18.35 -21.96 -4.83
C TRP A 67 17.90 -21.68 -3.39
N VAL A 68 16.72 -21.09 -3.23
CA VAL A 68 16.13 -20.79 -1.91
C VAL A 68 14.65 -21.18 -1.90
N PRO A 69 14.18 -21.96 -0.91
CA PRO A 69 12.76 -22.32 -0.81
C PRO A 69 11.91 -21.10 -0.46
N LYS A 70 10.71 -21.00 -1.05
CA LYS A 70 9.73 -19.96 -0.73
C LYS A 70 8.96 -20.32 0.53
N VAL A 71 9.48 -19.91 1.68
CA VAL A 71 8.84 -20.15 2.99
C VAL A 71 7.87 -19.04 3.42
N GLN A 72 8.05 -17.82 2.91
CA GLN A 72 7.29 -16.64 3.32
C GLN A 72 6.86 -15.77 2.11
N PHE A 73 6.27 -14.60 2.38
CA PHE A 73 5.84 -13.64 1.35
C PHE A 73 7.03 -12.97 0.64
N GLU A 74 8.08 -12.68 1.39
CA GLU A 74 9.36 -12.17 0.90
C GLU A 74 10.45 -13.18 1.21
N THR A 75 11.45 -13.28 0.35
CA THR A 75 12.59 -14.18 0.53
C THR A 75 13.88 -13.43 0.25
N ARG A 76 14.80 -13.47 1.21
CA ARG A 76 16.15 -12.93 1.08
C ARG A 76 17.06 -13.97 0.41
N ILE A 77 17.71 -13.59 -0.68
CA ILE A 77 18.64 -14.44 -1.43
C ILE A 77 20.02 -13.77 -1.43
N PRO A 78 21.07 -14.39 -0.86
CA PRO A 78 22.41 -13.82 -0.88
C PRO A 78 22.96 -13.77 -2.32
N ILE A 79 23.66 -12.69 -2.66
CA ILE A 79 24.34 -12.52 -3.96
C ILE A 79 25.78 -13.04 -3.83
N PRO A 80 26.16 -14.12 -4.53
CA PRO A 80 27.54 -14.61 -4.48
C PRO A 80 28.53 -13.60 -5.06
N ARG A 81 29.76 -13.61 -4.54
CA ARG A 81 30.82 -12.69 -5.00
C ARG A 81 31.10 -12.84 -6.50
N HIS A 82 31.09 -14.08 -6.99
CA HIS A 82 31.33 -14.45 -8.39
C HIS A 82 30.12 -14.27 -9.31
N SER A 83 29.02 -13.67 -8.83
CA SER A 83 27.89 -13.34 -9.70
C SER A 83 28.23 -12.19 -10.65
N GLU A 84 27.62 -12.22 -11.83
CA GLU A 84 27.75 -11.20 -12.86
C GLU A 84 26.93 -9.94 -12.53
N GLU A 85 27.03 -8.90 -13.38
CA GLU A 85 26.43 -7.58 -13.14
C GLU A 85 24.90 -7.56 -13.18
N ILE A 86 24.28 -8.28 -14.12
CA ILE A 86 22.83 -8.27 -14.30
C ILE A 86 22.24 -9.47 -13.56
N LEU A 87 21.30 -9.22 -12.67
CA LEU A 87 20.63 -10.22 -11.84
C LEU A 87 19.18 -10.39 -12.26
N ARG A 88 18.66 -11.61 -12.14
CA ARG A 88 17.22 -11.91 -12.15
C ARG A 88 16.93 -13.06 -11.18
N VAL A 89 15.68 -13.17 -10.76
CA VAL A 89 15.20 -14.29 -9.95
C VAL A 89 14.18 -15.09 -10.74
N VAL A 90 14.34 -16.41 -10.74
CA VAL A 90 13.42 -17.37 -11.38
C VAL A 90 12.54 -17.98 -10.31
N ALA A 91 11.23 -18.01 -10.56
CA ALA A 91 10.25 -18.69 -9.73
C ALA A 91 10.06 -20.12 -10.23
N LEU A 92 10.20 -21.11 -9.36
CA LEU A 92 9.97 -22.52 -9.66
C LEU A 92 8.71 -23.02 -8.94
N ASP A 93 7.92 -23.83 -9.64
CA ASP A 93 6.81 -24.57 -9.04
C ASP A 93 7.29 -25.85 -8.32
N ARG A 94 6.35 -26.60 -7.74
CA ARG A 94 6.62 -27.86 -7.02
C ARG A 94 7.19 -28.97 -7.91
N GLN A 95 7.03 -28.84 -9.22
CA GLN A 95 7.54 -29.76 -10.22
C GLN A 95 8.90 -29.32 -10.76
N TRP A 96 9.53 -28.33 -10.12
CA TRP A 96 10.80 -27.73 -10.56
C TRP A 96 10.74 -27.08 -11.94
N LYS A 97 9.53 -26.75 -12.40
CA LYS A 97 9.33 -26.06 -13.67
C LYS A 97 9.34 -24.56 -13.42
N VAL A 98 9.91 -23.83 -14.38
CA VAL A 98 9.89 -22.37 -14.38
C VAL A 98 8.46 -21.88 -14.51
N ALA A 99 7.99 -21.15 -13.49
CA ALA A 99 6.70 -20.49 -13.49
C ALA A 99 6.79 -19.05 -13.98
N ALA A 100 7.84 -18.31 -13.59
CA ALA A 100 8.04 -16.92 -13.99
C ALA A 100 9.50 -16.46 -13.83
N TYR A 101 9.82 -15.35 -14.50
CA TYR A 101 11.07 -14.61 -14.33
C TYR A 101 10.77 -13.22 -13.76
N SER A 102 11.61 -12.74 -12.85
CA SER A 102 11.57 -11.36 -12.41
C SER A 102 12.04 -10.42 -13.52
N ARG A 103 11.83 -9.11 -13.31
CA ARG A 103 12.59 -8.09 -14.04
C ARG A 103 14.08 -8.21 -13.73
N THR A 104 14.92 -7.73 -14.63
CA THR A 104 16.37 -7.69 -14.43
C THR A 104 16.77 -6.48 -13.57
N ALA A 105 17.70 -6.66 -12.65
CA ALA A 105 18.28 -5.59 -11.84
C ALA A 105 19.81 -5.59 -11.94
N SER A 106 20.43 -4.44 -11.73
CA SER A 106 21.90 -4.38 -11.62
C SER A 106 22.33 -4.72 -10.20
N LYS A 107 23.38 -5.53 -10.07
CA LYS A 107 24.04 -5.87 -8.79
C LYS A 107 24.52 -4.66 -8.00
N HIS A 108 24.83 -3.55 -8.68
CA HIS A 108 25.46 -2.36 -8.07
C HIS A 108 24.48 -1.22 -7.80
N ILE A 109 23.23 -1.34 -8.25
CA ILE A 109 22.23 -0.28 -8.08
C ILE A 109 21.23 -0.76 -7.03
N ARG A 110 21.20 -0.05 -5.90
CA ARG A 110 20.18 -0.29 -4.89
C ARG A 110 18.81 -0.08 -5.52
N THR A 111 18.04 -1.15 -5.60
CA THR A 111 16.67 -1.10 -6.08
C THR A 111 15.80 -1.24 -4.86
N THR A 112 15.26 -0.13 -4.34
CA THR A 112 14.23 -0.18 -3.31
C THR A 112 12.93 -0.68 -3.96
N LEU A 113 12.21 -1.61 -3.34
CA LEU A 113 10.81 -1.94 -3.70
C LEU A 113 9.96 -0.69 -3.46
N GLN A 114 9.97 0.25 -4.41
CA GLN A 114 9.19 1.46 -4.33
C GLN A 114 7.78 1.10 -4.77
N SER A 115 7.01 0.54 -3.83
CA SER A 115 5.56 0.51 -3.88
C SER A 115 5.09 1.89 -4.33
N HIS A 116 4.37 1.91 -5.44
CA HIS A 116 3.79 3.08 -6.09
C HIS A 116 3.33 4.12 -5.05
N LYS A 117 3.73 5.39 -5.25
CA LYS A 117 3.46 6.57 -4.41
C LYS A 117 1.99 6.68 -3.96
N THR A 118 1.58 5.94 -2.93
CA THR A 118 0.18 5.93 -2.46
C THR A 118 0.02 6.76 -1.18
N GLY A 119 1.12 7.02 -0.44
CA GLY A 119 1.09 7.83 0.79
C GLY A 119 1.03 9.35 0.57
N GLN A 120 1.53 9.87 -0.57
CA GLN A 120 1.55 11.33 -0.82
C GLN A 120 0.16 11.90 -1.15
N HIS A 121 -0.72 11.12 -1.79
CA HIS A 121 -2.07 11.58 -2.14
C HIS A 121 -2.97 11.76 -0.91
N LEU A 122 -2.79 10.95 0.14
CA LEU A 122 -3.58 11.05 1.37
C LEU A 122 -3.28 12.35 2.14
N TYR A 123 -2.02 12.80 2.12
CA TYR A 123 -1.61 14.06 2.74
C TYR A 123 -2.30 15.27 2.10
N TRP A 124 -2.41 15.32 0.76
CA TRP A 124 -3.12 16.38 0.04
C TRP A 124 -4.63 16.40 0.31
N ILE A 125 -5.26 15.24 0.51
CA ILE A 125 -6.68 15.16 0.87
C ILE A 125 -6.91 15.70 2.28
N MET A 126 -6.06 15.33 3.24
CA MET A 126 -6.19 15.79 4.63
C MET A 126 -5.95 17.31 4.77
N THR A 127 -4.94 17.86 4.08
CA THR A 127 -4.68 19.32 4.10
C THR A 127 -5.82 20.12 3.48
N GLY A 128 -6.41 19.63 2.37
CA GLY A 128 -7.58 20.27 1.75
C GLY A 128 -8.80 20.34 2.68
N ILE A 129 -9.09 19.24 3.39
CA ILE A 129 -10.21 19.19 4.35
C ILE A 129 -9.99 20.17 5.51
N SER A 130 -8.79 20.25 6.08
CA SER A 130 -8.49 21.17 7.19
C SER A 130 -8.69 22.65 6.82
N VAL A 131 -8.33 23.07 5.59
CA VAL A 131 -8.52 24.45 5.13
C VAL A 131 -10.01 24.79 4.96
N ILE A 132 -10.82 23.84 4.49
CA ILE A 132 -12.28 24.01 4.37
C ILE A 132 -12.91 24.18 5.76
N PHE A 133 -12.56 23.33 6.73
CA PHE A 133 -13.07 23.44 8.09
C PHE A 133 -12.64 24.75 8.77
N LEU A 134 -11.41 25.20 8.57
CA LEU A 134 -10.94 26.49 9.09
C LEU A 134 -11.68 27.67 8.43
N GLY A 135 -11.90 27.62 7.11
CA GLY A 135 -12.67 28.62 6.38
C GLY A 135 -14.11 28.71 6.85
N VAL A 136 -14.79 27.57 7.02
CA VAL A 136 -16.16 27.51 7.57
C VAL A 136 -16.20 28.02 9.01
N TYR A 137 -15.24 27.63 9.84
CA TYR A 137 -15.13 28.13 11.22
C TYR A 137 -14.98 29.67 11.26
N MET A 138 -14.08 30.22 10.44
CA MET A 138 -13.85 31.67 10.35
C MET A 138 -15.07 32.41 9.79
N TYR A 139 -15.71 31.87 8.77
CA TYR A 139 -16.94 32.43 8.21
C TYR A 139 -18.07 32.49 9.25
N ARG A 140 -18.29 31.39 10.00
CA ARG A 140 -19.29 31.35 11.07
C ARG A 140 -18.94 32.29 12.23
N ARG A 141 -17.65 32.45 12.54
CA ARG A 141 -17.17 33.37 13.57
C ARG A 141 -17.45 34.83 13.20
N VAL A 142 -17.22 35.22 11.94
CA VAL A 142 -17.44 36.59 11.46
C VAL A 142 -18.94 36.94 11.36
N HIS A 143 -19.80 36.02 10.91
CA HIS A 143 -21.23 36.29 10.80
C HIS A 143 -21.96 36.32 12.16
N ARG A 144 -21.52 35.54 13.15
CA ARG A 144 -22.11 35.56 14.51
C ARG A 144 -21.92 36.91 15.23
N GLY A 145 -20.95 37.73 14.80
CA GLY A 145 -20.74 39.07 15.36
C GLY A 145 -21.65 40.16 14.82
N ARG A 146 -22.49 39.87 13.81
CA ARG A 146 -23.33 40.87 13.12
C ARG A 146 -24.80 40.89 13.55
N ASP A 147 -25.28 39.84 14.23
CA ASP A 147 -26.70 39.68 14.58
C ASP A 147 -27.09 40.29 15.95
N MET A 148 -26.14 40.83 16.72
CA MET A 148 -26.40 41.42 18.04
C MET A 148 -26.56 42.95 18.03
N GLY A 149 -26.46 43.61 16.87
CA GLY A 149 -26.46 45.07 16.76
C GLY A 149 -27.83 45.75 16.59
N ASP A 150 -28.93 45.00 16.50
CA ASP A 150 -30.21 45.54 16.00
C ASP A 150 -31.44 45.28 16.91
N LEU A 151 -31.22 45.07 18.22
CA LEU A 151 -32.29 44.77 19.19
C LEU A 151 -32.29 45.70 20.40
N GLY A 152 -32.03 46.99 20.18
CA GLY A 152 -31.77 47.93 21.28
C GLY A 152 -32.46 49.28 21.21
N GLU A 153 -33.65 49.43 20.60
CA GLU A 153 -34.49 50.61 20.87
C GLU A 153 -35.96 50.32 20.48
N ARG A 154 -36.76 49.83 21.43
CA ARG A 154 -38.23 49.95 21.36
C ARG A 154 -38.70 50.52 22.69
N GLU A 155 -39.17 51.76 22.65
CA GLU A 155 -39.77 52.43 23.80
C GLU A 155 -40.98 51.66 24.38
N PRO A 156 -41.20 51.70 25.70
CA PRO A 156 -42.34 51.03 26.32
C PRO A 156 -43.64 51.88 26.20
N PRO A 157 -44.82 51.24 26.07
CA PRO A 157 -46.08 51.97 25.94
C PRO A 157 -46.59 52.55 27.27
N GLU A 158 -47.10 53.79 27.17
CA GLU A 158 -47.77 54.60 28.18
C GLU A 158 -49.00 53.90 28.78
N LYS A 159 -49.08 53.83 30.12
CA LYS A 159 -50.21 53.22 30.84
C LYS A 159 -51.39 54.19 30.92
N ARG A 160 -52.44 53.95 30.12
CA ARG A 160 -53.76 54.58 30.25
C ARG A 160 -54.48 54.04 31.49
N ILE A 161 -54.57 54.88 32.52
CA ILE A 161 -55.40 54.69 33.71
C ILE A 161 -56.88 54.94 33.36
N VAL A 162 -57.75 53.99 33.71
CA VAL A 162 -59.22 54.18 33.75
C VAL A 162 -59.66 53.83 35.17
N ASN A 163 -60.18 54.83 35.89
CA ASN A 163 -60.79 54.64 37.21
C ASN A 163 -62.27 54.29 37.06
N VAL A 164 -62.74 53.47 38.00
CA VAL A 164 -64.14 53.12 38.30
C VAL A 164 -64.91 54.35 38.77
#